data_AF-A0A350AX53-F1
#
_entry.id   AF-A0A350AX53-F1
#
_cell.length_a   1.000
_cell.length_b   1.000
_cell.length_c   1.000
_cell.angle_alpha   90.00
_cell.angle_beta   90.00
_cell.angle_gamma   90.00
#
_symmetry.space_group_name_H-M   'P 1'
#
loop_
_entity.id
_entity.type
_entity.pdbx_description
1 polymer ?
#
loop_
_entity_poly.entity_id
_entity_poly.type
_entity_poly.pdbx_seq_one_letter_code
_entity_poly.pdbx_strand_id
1 'polypeptide(L)'
;MDHTQIQRKRPTLPINDKTNGIHRRYDEVIEGQKIEIGTGKAADSLAGSTFRDCEIRIKCAGRMTSYALRGCKFEDCLIWPSRLQSIPTWESDFERCYFKGKYEVRFSGRFDSCDCSAATLHYASFMKDEVTDCIWPAWPHIMIESPQQNRKAWKALAKPKEFNRFLCPHDAYHCIIDLSWAVNTPDDFWETLKDEVYIKRKN
;
A
#
# COMPACT_ATOMS: atom_id res chain seq x y z
N MET A 1 -9.42 13.88 5.05
CA MET A 1 -9.98 13.10 6.17
C MET A 1 -9.52 13.76 7.46
N ASP A 2 -10.39 14.01 8.42
CA ASP A 2 -9.98 14.61 9.70
C ASP A 2 -9.21 13.55 10.52
N HIS A 3 -7.90 13.77 10.72
CA HIS A 3 -7.03 12.83 11.44
C HIS A 3 -7.51 12.53 12.88
N THR A 4 -8.44 13.34 13.43
CA THR A 4 -9.06 13.06 14.74
C THR A 4 -9.99 11.84 14.74
N GLN A 5 -10.51 11.38 13.59
CA GLN A 5 -11.33 10.15 13.53
C GLN A 5 -10.50 8.85 13.61
N ILE A 6 -9.18 8.94 13.43
CA ILE A 6 -8.27 7.78 13.41
C ILE A 6 -8.09 7.17 14.81
N GLN A 7 -8.41 7.91 15.88
CA GLN A 7 -8.22 7.48 17.28
C GLN A 7 -9.50 7.05 18.01
N ARG A 8 -10.63 6.84 17.29
CA ARG A 8 -11.84 6.31 17.93
C ARG A 8 -11.57 4.90 18.47
N LYS A 9 -11.89 4.68 19.74
CA LYS A 9 -11.84 3.34 20.37
C LYS A 9 -12.94 2.48 19.73
N ARG A 10 -12.57 1.71 18.70
CA ARG A 10 -13.47 0.77 18.02
C ARG A 10 -13.60 -0.53 18.82
N PRO A 11 -14.79 -1.13 18.94
CA PRO A 11 -14.93 -2.47 19.49
C PRO A 11 -14.15 -3.48 18.64
N THR A 12 -13.55 -4.48 19.28
CA THR A 12 -12.83 -5.53 18.56
C THR A 12 -13.83 -6.53 17.98
N LEU A 13 -13.73 -6.81 16.69
CA LEU A 13 -14.51 -7.86 16.03
C LEU A 13 -14.17 -9.21 16.68
N PRO A 14 -15.17 -9.95 17.21
CA PRO A 14 -14.89 -11.24 17.81
C PRO A 14 -14.45 -12.27 16.77
N ILE A 15 -13.52 -13.12 17.19
CA ILE A 15 -13.11 -14.34 16.50
C ILE A 15 -14.32 -15.29 16.40
N ASN A 16 -14.63 -15.77 15.20
CA ASN A 16 -15.75 -16.69 14.95
C ASN A 16 -15.32 -18.16 14.83
N ASP A 17 -14.07 -18.45 14.44
CA ASP A 17 -13.46 -19.77 14.59
C ASP A 17 -12.65 -19.81 15.89
N LYS A 18 -13.33 -20.15 16.99
CA LYS A 18 -12.73 -20.25 18.34
C LYS A 18 -11.71 -21.38 18.46
N THR A 19 -11.84 -22.42 17.64
CA THR A 19 -10.95 -23.60 17.68
C THR A 19 -9.53 -23.21 17.29
N ASN A 20 -9.41 -22.44 16.21
CA ASN A 20 -8.12 -21.99 15.69
C ASN A 20 -7.73 -20.59 16.18
N GLY A 21 -8.67 -19.85 16.78
CA GLY A 21 -8.45 -18.47 17.20
C GLY A 21 -8.34 -17.51 16.02
N ILE A 22 -9.11 -17.74 14.94
CA ILE A 22 -9.04 -17.00 13.67
C ILE A 22 -10.39 -16.46 13.21
N HIS A 23 -10.36 -15.46 12.34
CA HIS A 23 -11.51 -15.04 11.55
C HIS A 23 -11.71 -15.95 10.34
N ARG A 24 -12.95 -16.44 10.15
CA ARG A 24 -13.45 -17.11 8.93
C ARG A 24 -14.72 -16.43 8.46
N ARG A 25 -14.60 -15.33 7.74
CA ARG A 25 -15.72 -14.47 7.32
C ARG A 25 -15.75 -14.41 5.80
N TYR A 26 -16.93 -14.47 5.21
CA TYR A 26 -17.07 -14.54 3.77
C TYR A 26 -18.25 -13.68 3.34
N ASP A 27 -18.03 -12.81 2.36
CA ASP A 27 -19.09 -11.98 1.75
C ASP A 27 -19.88 -11.16 2.78
N GLU A 28 -19.25 -10.78 3.89
CA GLU A 28 -19.86 -10.02 4.99
C GLU A 28 -19.58 -8.51 4.81
N VAL A 29 -20.46 -7.68 5.39
CA VAL A 29 -20.18 -6.27 5.64
C VAL A 29 -19.83 -6.09 7.11
N ILE A 30 -18.65 -5.56 7.38
CA ILE A 30 -18.14 -5.32 8.73
C ILE A 30 -17.88 -3.83 8.90
N GLU A 31 -18.48 -3.21 9.92
CA GLU A 31 -18.50 -1.76 10.07
C GLU A 31 -18.09 -1.30 11.48
N GLY A 32 -17.24 -0.27 11.54
CA GLY A 32 -16.86 0.39 12.79
C GLY A 32 -16.05 -0.47 13.76
N GLN A 33 -15.46 -1.58 13.29
CA GLN A 33 -14.75 -2.54 14.15
C GLN A 33 -13.23 -2.40 14.06
N LYS A 34 -12.55 -2.79 15.15
CA LYS A 34 -11.13 -3.14 15.12
C LYS A 34 -10.98 -4.63 14.84
N ILE A 35 -10.13 -4.98 13.88
CA ILE A 35 -9.89 -6.36 13.45
C ILE A 35 -8.41 -6.65 13.58
N GLU A 36 -8.06 -7.77 14.21
CA GLU A 36 -6.67 -8.22 14.32
C GLU A 36 -6.50 -9.52 13.52
N ILE A 37 -5.67 -9.46 12.49
CA ILE A 37 -5.41 -10.56 11.55
C ILE A 37 -4.06 -11.18 11.90
N GLY A 38 -3.99 -12.51 11.94
CA GLY A 38 -2.75 -13.25 12.13
C GLY A 38 -2.38 -13.50 13.59
N THR A 39 -3.36 -13.53 14.49
CA THR A 39 -3.17 -13.82 15.93
C THR A 39 -3.36 -15.29 16.28
N GLY A 40 -4.04 -16.05 15.43
CA GLY A 40 -4.41 -17.44 15.70
C GLY A 40 -3.34 -18.47 15.35
N LYS A 41 -3.71 -19.75 15.48
CA LYS A 41 -2.85 -20.90 15.14
C LYS A 41 -2.80 -21.22 13.64
N ALA A 42 -3.67 -20.57 12.87
CA ALA A 42 -3.79 -20.74 11.43
C ALA A 42 -3.95 -19.37 10.76
N ALA A 43 -3.97 -19.35 9.42
CA ALA A 43 -4.27 -18.13 8.67
C ALA A 43 -5.77 -17.79 8.79
N ASP A 44 -6.07 -16.51 9.01
CA ASP A 44 -7.43 -15.99 8.85
C ASP A 44 -7.90 -16.10 7.39
N SER A 45 -9.21 -16.04 7.19
CA SER A 45 -9.86 -16.04 5.89
C SER A 45 -11.06 -15.10 5.96
N LEU A 46 -10.97 -13.92 5.34
CA LEU A 46 -11.99 -12.88 5.34
C LEU A 46 -12.48 -12.54 3.90
N ALA A 47 -12.43 -13.50 2.98
CA ALA A 47 -12.54 -13.24 1.55
C ALA A 47 -13.89 -12.64 1.11
N GLY A 48 -13.88 -11.78 0.07
CA GLY A 48 -15.09 -11.18 -0.50
C GLY A 48 -15.82 -10.18 0.39
N SER A 49 -15.30 -9.91 1.59
CA SER A 49 -15.97 -9.05 2.57
C SER A 49 -15.71 -7.57 2.31
N THR A 50 -16.63 -6.72 2.76
CA THR A 50 -16.50 -5.26 2.75
C THR A 50 -16.27 -4.74 4.17
N PHE A 51 -15.23 -3.95 4.36
CA PHE A 51 -14.88 -3.30 5.61
C PHE A 51 -15.14 -1.81 5.51
N ARG A 52 -15.92 -1.25 6.43
CA ARG A 52 -16.25 0.20 6.47
C ARG A 52 -15.87 0.80 7.81
N ASP A 53 -15.17 1.93 7.81
CA ASP A 53 -14.73 2.61 9.04
C ASP A 53 -14.03 1.66 10.03
N CYS A 54 -13.23 0.72 9.52
CA CYS A 54 -12.57 -0.29 10.34
C CYS A 54 -11.12 0.06 10.64
N GLU A 55 -10.61 -0.45 11.77
CA GLU A 55 -9.17 -0.49 12.05
C GLU A 55 -8.66 -1.91 11.81
N ILE A 56 -7.86 -2.10 10.77
CA ILE A 56 -7.30 -3.39 10.37
C ILE A 56 -5.85 -3.48 10.85
N ARG A 57 -5.61 -4.34 11.86
CA ARG A 57 -4.27 -4.65 12.38
C ARG A 57 -3.78 -5.96 11.82
N ILE A 58 -2.67 -5.91 11.09
CA ILE A 58 -2.10 -7.10 10.47
C ILE A 58 -0.86 -7.52 11.26
N LYS A 59 -0.95 -8.69 11.90
CA LYS A 59 0.11 -9.26 12.74
C LYS A 59 0.84 -10.41 12.04
N CYS A 60 0.27 -11.04 11.01
CA CYS A 60 0.92 -12.08 10.21
C CYS A 60 1.92 -11.52 9.17
N ALA A 61 2.62 -12.43 8.49
CA ALA A 61 3.50 -12.10 7.36
C ALA A 61 2.69 -11.84 6.08
N GLY A 62 3.26 -11.08 5.14
CA GLY A 62 2.56 -10.62 3.93
C GLY A 62 1.85 -11.72 3.14
N ARG A 63 2.52 -12.86 2.87
CA ARG A 63 1.87 -13.98 2.17
C ARG A 63 0.61 -14.50 2.85
N MET A 64 0.53 -14.48 4.19
CA MET A 64 -0.68 -14.88 4.90
C MET A 64 -1.77 -13.80 4.80
N THR A 65 -1.38 -12.53 4.85
CA THR A 65 -2.28 -11.39 4.63
C THR A 65 -2.97 -11.45 3.28
N SER A 66 -2.23 -11.75 2.20
CA SER A 66 -2.79 -11.80 0.85
C SER A 66 -3.85 -12.89 0.70
N TYR A 67 -3.66 -14.05 1.34
CA TYR A 67 -4.68 -15.08 1.37
C TYR A 67 -5.87 -14.70 2.26
N ALA A 68 -5.60 -14.10 3.41
CA ALA A 68 -6.64 -13.73 4.36
C ALA A 68 -7.61 -12.70 3.80
N LEU A 69 -7.13 -11.74 3.01
CA LEU A 69 -7.89 -10.57 2.57
C LEU A 69 -8.24 -10.59 1.08
N ARG A 70 -8.17 -11.74 0.41
CA ARG A 70 -8.40 -11.81 -1.03
C ARG A 70 -9.82 -11.34 -1.41
N GLY A 71 -9.90 -10.48 -2.42
CA GLY A 71 -11.16 -9.98 -2.97
C GLY A 71 -11.96 -9.08 -2.02
N CYS A 72 -11.32 -8.53 -0.98
CA CYS A 72 -12.00 -7.63 -0.05
C CYS A 72 -12.09 -6.21 -0.58
N LYS A 73 -13.07 -5.46 -0.05
CA LYS A 73 -13.18 -4.01 -0.24
C LYS A 73 -13.00 -3.29 1.09
N PHE A 74 -12.22 -2.23 1.10
CA PHE A 74 -11.96 -1.39 2.27
C PHE A 74 -12.38 0.05 1.96
N GLU A 75 -13.26 0.60 2.81
CA GLU A 75 -13.78 1.96 2.71
C GLU A 75 -13.53 2.67 4.04
N ASP A 76 -12.87 3.84 4.00
CA ASP A 76 -12.63 4.67 5.19
C ASP A 76 -11.89 3.92 6.32
N CYS A 77 -11.06 2.94 5.95
CA CYS A 77 -10.36 2.08 6.91
C CYS A 77 -8.97 2.60 7.27
N LEU A 78 -8.56 2.40 8.52
CA LEU A 78 -7.16 2.44 8.94
C LEU A 78 -6.54 1.05 8.73
N ILE A 79 -5.47 0.95 7.95
CA ILE A 79 -4.74 -0.30 7.71
C ILE A 79 -3.34 -0.16 8.30
N TRP A 80 -3.01 -1.01 9.27
CA TRP A 80 -1.76 -0.91 10.01
C TRP A 80 -1.16 -2.28 10.34
N PRO A 81 -0.20 -2.77 9.52
CA PRO A 81 0.63 -3.90 9.86
C PRO A 81 1.65 -3.62 10.96
N SER A 82 1.91 -4.65 11.76
CA SER A 82 2.91 -4.62 12.84
C SER A 82 4.34 -4.91 12.35
N ARG A 83 4.48 -5.40 11.11
CA ARG A 83 5.75 -5.75 10.46
C ARG A 83 5.65 -5.54 8.95
N LEU A 84 6.80 -5.51 8.25
CA LEU A 84 6.84 -5.38 6.79
C LEU A 84 5.88 -6.37 6.11
N GLN A 85 4.99 -5.84 5.27
CA GLN A 85 4.09 -6.63 4.44
C GLN A 85 4.69 -6.78 3.04
N SER A 86 5.49 -7.83 2.85
CA SER A 86 5.96 -8.25 1.54
C SER A 86 4.90 -9.16 0.90
N ILE A 87 4.10 -8.59 0.00
CA ILE A 87 2.92 -9.21 -0.63
C ILE A 87 3.10 -9.15 -2.15
N PRO A 88 3.25 -10.29 -2.86
CA PRO A 88 3.45 -10.28 -4.30
C PRO A 88 2.36 -9.56 -5.07
N THR A 89 1.09 -9.80 -4.71
CA THR A 89 -0.09 -9.10 -5.22
C THR A 89 -1.15 -9.04 -4.12
N TRP A 90 -1.66 -7.85 -3.84
CA TRP A 90 -2.80 -7.66 -2.95
C TRP A 90 -4.06 -7.38 -3.77
N GLU A 91 -4.84 -8.44 -3.95
CA GLU A 91 -6.10 -8.43 -4.70
C GLU A 91 -7.23 -7.88 -3.82
N SER A 92 -7.26 -6.57 -3.61
CA SER A 92 -8.31 -5.89 -2.83
C SER A 92 -8.50 -4.45 -3.30
N ASP A 93 -9.69 -3.93 -3.07
CA ASP A 93 -10.03 -2.55 -3.37
C ASP A 93 -9.94 -1.68 -2.11
N PHE A 94 -9.34 -0.51 -2.24
CA PHE A 94 -9.13 0.47 -1.18
C PHE A 94 -9.67 1.83 -1.63
N GLU A 95 -10.57 2.39 -0.82
CA GLU A 95 -11.21 3.68 -1.06
C GLU A 95 -11.13 4.50 0.22
N ARG A 96 -10.53 5.69 0.15
CA ARG A 96 -10.34 6.58 1.30
C ARG A 96 -9.71 5.85 2.50
N CYS A 97 -8.74 4.99 2.27
CA CYS A 97 -8.07 4.27 3.35
C CYS A 97 -6.83 5.02 3.84
N TYR A 98 -6.50 4.88 5.11
CA TYR A 98 -5.28 5.41 5.71
C TYR A 98 -4.30 4.28 6.02
N PHE A 99 -3.11 4.32 5.42
CA PHE A 99 -2.08 3.29 5.54
C PHE A 99 -0.98 3.73 6.50
N LYS A 100 -0.54 2.80 7.37
CA LYS A 100 0.58 2.99 8.29
C LYS A 100 1.55 1.82 8.24
N GLY A 101 2.81 2.05 8.61
CA GLY A 101 3.79 0.97 8.68
C GLY A 101 4.40 0.65 7.32
N LYS A 102 5.01 -0.53 7.16
CA LYS A 102 5.91 -0.83 6.04
C LYS A 102 5.29 -1.83 5.06
N TYR A 103 5.39 -1.54 3.77
CA TYR A 103 4.82 -2.34 2.70
C TYR A 103 5.81 -2.55 1.56
N GLU A 104 5.77 -3.75 0.99
CA GLU A 104 6.38 -4.12 -0.30
C GLU A 104 5.36 -4.92 -1.07
N VAL A 105 4.65 -4.26 -1.99
CA VAL A 105 3.39 -4.82 -2.50
C VAL A 105 2.98 -4.30 -3.87
N ARG A 106 2.41 -5.17 -4.68
CA ARG A 106 1.61 -4.79 -5.84
C ARG A 106 0.13 -4.70 -5.47
N PHE A 107 -0.44 -3.51 -5.49
CA PHE A 107 -1.88 -3.30 -5.41
C PHE A 107 -2.51 -3.50 -6.79
N SER A 108 -3.27 -4.59 -6.96
CA SER A 108 -3.93 -4.90 -8.23
C SER A 108 -5.38 -4.39 -8.32
N GLY A 109 -6.03 -4.19 -7.16
CA GLY A 109 -7.37 -3.62 -7.10
C GLY A 109 -7.38 -2.10 -7.22
N ARG A 110 -8.57 -1.51 -7.02
CA ARG A 110 -8.74 -0.06 -6.95
C ARG A 110 -8.01 0.51 -5.74
N PHE A 111 -7.33 1.64 -5.93
CA PHE A 111 -6.62 2.35 -4.87
C PHE A 111 -6.92 3.84 -5.02
N ASP A 112 -7.98 4.31 -4.36
CA ASP A 112 -8.58 5.62 -4.62
C ASP A 112 -8.60 6.47 -3.35
N SER A 113 -8.18 7.73 -3.48
CA SER A 113 -8.24 8.76 -2.44
C SER A 113 -7.62 8.32 -1.10
N CYS A 114 -6.63 7.43 -1.15
CA CYS A 114 -5.99 6.85 0.02
C CYS A 114 -4.86 7.75 0.54
N ASP A 115 -4.59 7.67 1.84
CA ASP A 115 -3.53 8.42 2.49
C ASP A 115 -2.47 7.48 3.05
N CYS A 116 -1.28 7.55 2.44
CA CYS A 116 -0.08 6.79 2.76
C CYS A 116 0.99 7.65 3.43
N SER A 117 0.67 8.88 3.89
CA SER A 117 1.63 9.82 4.48
C SER A 117 2.41 9.24 5.67
N ALA A 118 1.80 8.32 6.43
CA ALA A 118 2.42 7.63 7.56
C ALA A 118 2.86 6.19 7.25
N ALA A 119 2.83 5.78 5.98
CA ALA A 119 3.36 4.51 5.52
C ALA A 119 4.81 4.66 5.04
N THR A 120 5.52 3.54 4.96
CA THR A 120 6.76 3.40 4.20
C THR A 120 6.49 2.40 3.08
N LEU A 121 6.61 2.85 1.84
CA LEU A 121 6.34 2.05 0.65
C LEU A 121 7.68 1.68 -0.02
N HIS A 122 8.08 0.42 0.09
CA HIS A 122 9.26 -0.17 -0.54
C HIS A 122 8.83 -0.93 -1.80
N TYR A 123 9.25 -0.52 -2.99
CA TYR A 123 8.87 -1.18 -4.25
C TYR A 123 7.35 -1.39 -4.41
N ALA A 124 6.52 -0.47 -3.91
CA ALA A 124 5.07 -0.61 -4.00
C ALA A 124 4.61 -0.28 -5.42
N SER A 125 3.84 -1.16 -6.05
CA SER A 125 3.26 -0.93 -7.36
C SER A 125 1.74 -0.86 -7.37
N PHE A 126 1.21 -0.11 -8.33
CA PHE A 126 -0.23 0.14 -8.47
C PHE A 126 -0.61 -0.12 -9.92
N MET A 127 -1.54 -1.05 -10.16
CA MET A 127 -1.95 -1.48 -11.51
C MET A 127 -3.03 -0.60 -12.15
N LYS A 128 -3.24 0.64 -11.69
CA LYS A 128 -4.36 1.48 -12.12
C LYS A 128 -4.00 2.92 -12.43
N ASP A 129 -4.97 3.57 -13.08
CA ASP A 129 -4.74 4.72 -13.92
C ASP A 129 -4.65 6.06 -13.20
N GLU A 130 -5.40 6.19 -12.12
CA GLU A 130 -5.56 7.44 -11.40
C GLU A 130 -5.26 7.22 -9.93
N VAL A 131 -4.17 7.83 -9.48
CA VAL A 131 -3.76 7.87 -8.08
C VAL A 131 -3.47 9.30 -7.62
N THR A 132 -3.97 10.27 -8.40
CA THR A 132 -3.72 11.71 -8.22
C THR A 132 -4.30 12.26 -6.93
N ASP A 133 -5.36 11.63 -6.44
CA ASP A 133 -6.10 12.06 -5.26
C ASP A 133 -5.57 11.38 -3.97
N CYS A 134 -4.52 10.57 -4.10
CA CYS A 134 -3.86 9.94 -2.96
C CYS A 134 -2.83 10.86 -2.31
N ILE A 135 -2.68 10.74 -0.99
CA ILE A 135 -1.59 11.38 -0.24
C ILE A 135 -0.44 10.38 -0.12
N TRP A 136 0.74 10.75 -0.57
CA TRP A 136 1.91 9.87 -0.60
C TRP A 136 2.85 10.11 0.59
N PRO A 137 3.65 9.11 1.01
CA PRO A 137 4.69 9.34 2.00
C PRO A 137 5.75 10.31 1.47
N ALA A 138 6.46 10.98 2.38
CA ALA A 138 7.54 11.89 2.04
C ALA A 138 8.68 11.23 1.23
N TRP A 139 8.81 9.90 1.32
CA TRP A 139 9.83 9.12 0.63
C TRP A 139 9.17 7.90 -0.04
N PRO A 140 8.95 7.91 -1.37
CA PRO A 140 8.39 6.76 -2.06
C PRO A 140 9.44 5.93 -2.82
N HIS A 141 9.35 4.61 -2.68
CA HIS A 141 9.72 3.68 -3.75
C HIS A 141 8.43 3.22 -4.45
N ILE A 142 7.90 4.04 -5.36
CA ILE A 142 6.69 3.70 -6.12
C ILE A 142 7.11 3.16 -7.49
N MET A 143 6.67 1.95 -7.82
CA MET A 143 6.78 1.36 -9.15
C MET A 143 5.43 1.48 -9.86
N ILE A 144 5.33 2.29 -10.89
CA ILE A 144 4.11 2.48 -11.67
C ILE A 144 4.10 1.44 -12.80
N GLU A 145 3.10 0.59 -12.88
CA GLU A 145 2.89 -0.29 -14.04
C GLU A 145 2.14 0.49 -15.13
N SER A 146 2.47 0.27 -16.40
CA SER A 146 1.88 0.91 -17.57
C SER A 146 1.86 2.47 -17.54
N PRO A 147 2.99 3.14 -17.28
CA PRO A 147 3.05 4.61 -17.14
C PRO A 147 2.54 5.39 -18.37
N GLN A 148 2.56 4.75 -19.54
CA GLN A 148 2.09 5.34 -20.80
C GLN A 148 0.58 5.62 -20.78
N GLN A 149 -0.22 4.77 -20.14
CA GLN A 149 -1.68 4.91 -20.04
C GLN A 149 -2.07 6.12 -19.16
N ASN A 150 -1.18 6.49 -18.23
CA ASN A 150 -1.49 7.44 -17.13
C ASN A 150 -0.69 8.72 -17.17
N ARG A 151 0.05 8.92 -18.26
CA ARG A 151 1.02 10.00 -18.42
C ARG A 151 0.45 11.39 -18.14
N LYS A 152 -0.80 11.65 -18.47
CA LYS A 152 -1.45 12.96 -18.29
C LYS A 152 -1.71 13.27 -16.82
N ALA A 153 -2.24 12.30 -16.06
CA ALA A 153 -2.50 12.42 -14.63
C ALA A 153 -1.18 12.58 -13.84
N TRP A 154 -0.16 11.78 -14.17
CA TRP A 154 1.16 11.87 -13.54
C TRP A 154 1.88 13.20 -13.76
N LYS A 155 1.75 13.80 -14.95
CA LYS A 155 2.31 15.13 -15.23
C LYS A 155 1.65 16.24 -14.43
N ALA A 156 0.44 16.03 -13.92
CA ALA A 156 -0.33 17.02 -13.18
C ALA A 156 -0.06 16.97 -11.66
N LEU A 157 0.56 15.89 -11.14
CA LEU A 157 0.95 15.81 -9.74
C LEU A 157 1.97 16.89 -9.41
N ALA A 158 1.70 17.66 -8.35
CA ALA A 158 2.66 18.61 -7.81
C ALA A 158 3.91 17.84 -7.37
N LYS A 159 5.00 18.04 -8.11
CA LYS A 159 6.31 17.48 -7.77
C LYS A 159 6.70 18.03 -6.39
N PRO A 160 6.86 17.19 -5.35
CA PRO A 160 7.42 17.68 -4.11
C PRO A 160 8.83 18.22 -4.43
N LYS A 161 9.24 19.32 -3.78
CA LYS A 161 10.50 20.02 -4.11
C LYS A 161 11.73 19.11 -4.02
N GLU A 162 11.59 18.02 -3.29
CA GLU A 162 12.57 17.00 -2.96
C GLU A 162 12.75 15.95 -4.07
N PHE A 163 11.86 15.91 -5.07
CA PHE A 163 11.92 14.93 -6.16
C PHE A 163 12.71 15.51 -7.32
N ASN A 164 13.70 14.78 -7.82
CA ASN A 164 14.53 15.24 -8.95
C ASN A 164 14.40 14.42 -10.24
N ARG A 165 13.71 13.27 -10.26
CA ARG A 165 13.63 12.44 -11.47
C ARG A 165 12.36 11.59 -11.57
N PHE A 166 11.93 11.39 -12.82
CA PHE A 166 11.01 10.32 -13.23
C PHE A 166 11.83 9.35 -14.11
N LEU A 167 11.84 8.06 -13.79
CA LEU A 167 12.46 7.04 -14.64
C LEU A 167 11.36 6.33 -15.44
N CYS A 168 11.02 6.90 -16.60
CA CYS A 168 10.10 6.28 -17.56
C CYS A 168 10.93 5.75 -18.74
N PRO A 169 11.30 4.45 -18.78
CA PRO A 169 11.90 3.89 -19.98
C PRO A 169 10.88 3.98 -21.11
N HIS A 170 11.33 4.42 -22.29
CA HIS A 170 10.47 4.75 -23.43
C HIS A 170 9.63 3.55 -23.93
N ASP A 171 10.04 2.32 -23.56
CA ASP A 171 9.43 1.04 -23.99
C ASP A 171 9.13 0.07 -22.83
N ALA A 172 9.11 0.53 -21.58
CA ALA A 172 8.83 -0.35 -20.44
C ALA A 172 7.36 -0.26 -19.99
N TYR A 173 6.76 -1.44 -19.75
CA TYR A 173 5.48 -1.60 -19.04
C TYR A 173 5.56 -1.17 -17.56
N HIS A 174 6.69 -0.63 -17.08
CA HIS A 174 6.91 -0.26 -15.70
C HIS A 174 7.80 1.00 -15.64
N CYS A 175 7.46 1.95 -14.77
CA CYS A 175 8.27 3.08 -14.35
C CYS A 175 8.61 2.87 -12.87
N ILE A 176 9.87 2.57 -12.56
CA ILE A 176 10.30 2.39 -11.17
C ILE A 176 10.86 3.71 -10.68
N ILE A 177 10.27 4.29 -9.64
CA ILE A 177 10.95 5.28 -8.81
C ILE A 177 11.72 4.46 -7.76
N ASP A 178 12.93 4.02 -8.10
CA ASP A 178 13.82 3.29 -7.20
C ASP A 178 14.75 4.28 -6.49
N LEU A 179 14.57 4.45 -5.19
CA LEU A 179 15.45 5.26 -4.33
C LEU A 179 16.39 4.40 -3.46
N SER A 180 16.32 3.05 -3.50
CA SER A 180 16.97 2.17 -2.49
C SER A 180 18.22 1.47 -2.99
N TRP A 181 18.46 1.38 -4.30
CA TRP A 181 19.68 0.74 -4.80
C TRP A 181 20.90 1.67 -4.88
N ALA A 182 20.72 2.97 -4.73
CA ALA A 182 21.83 3.90 -4.84
C ALA A 182 22.51 4.18 -3.48
N VAL A 183 21.77 4.24 -2.36
CA VAL A 183 22.24 5.00 -1.17
C VAL A 183 21.44 4.73 0.10
N ASN A 184 22.14 4.61 1.23
CA ASN A 184 21.57 4.27 2.55
C ASN A 184 20.95 5.47 3.28
N THR A 185 21.27 6.70 2.86
CA THR A 185 20.76 7.94 3.46
C THR A 185 20.43 8.99 2.39
N PRO A 186 19.57 9.97 2.70
CA PRO A 186 19.33 11.12 1.81
C PRO A 186 20.58 11.93 1.50
N ASP A 187 21.60 11.93 2.37
CA ASP A 187 22.83 12.70 2.14
C ASP A 187 23.77 11.98 1.16
N ASP A 188 23.90 10.66 1.29
CA ASP A 188 24.64 9.82 0.33
C ASP A 188 24.05 9.97 -1.08
N PHE A 189 22.71 10.12 -1.18
CA PHE A 189 21.98 10.34 -2.43
C PHE A 189 22.46 11.59 -3.17
N TRP A 190 22.72 12.67 -2.44
CA TRP A 190 23.14 13.94 -3.03
C TRP A 190 24.59 13.93 -3.52
N GLU A 191 25.48 13.19 -2.86
CA GLU A 191 26.86 13.01 -3.31
C GLU A 191 26.92 12.11 -4.56
N THR A 192 26.19 11.00 -4.57
CA THR A 192 26.18 10.05 -5.71
C THR A 192 25.56 10.66 -6.98
N LEU A 193 24.64 11.62 -6.83
CA LEU A 193 24.00 12.33 -7.96
C LEU A 193 24.91 13.34 -8.67
N LYS A 194 26.00 13.80 -8.04
CA LYS A 194 26.90 14.79 -8.65
C LYS A 194 27.77 14.19 -9.74
N ASP A 195 27.98 12.87 -9.72
CA ASP A 195 29.03 12.23 -10.51
C ASP A 195 28.55 11.53 -11.80
N GLU A 196 27.28 11.17 -11.98
CA GLU A 196 26.89 10.39 -13.18
C GLU A 196 25.48 10.63 -13.77
N VAL A 197 25.44 10.87 -15.09
CA VAL A 197 24.22 10.95 -15.90
C VAL A 197 23.81 9.55 -16.36
N TYR A 198 23.06 8.83 -15.53
CA TYR A 198 22.56 7.50 -15.87
C TYR A 198 21.27 7.53 -16.72
N ILE A 199 21.44 7.39 -18.05
CA ILE A 199 20.47 6.76 -18.96
C ILE A 199 21.25 5.60 -19.61
N LYS A 200 21.22 4.41 -19.01
CA LYS A 200 21.87 3.25 -19.63
C LYS A 200 20.91 2.66 -20.67
N ARG A 201 21.09 3.00 -21.94
CA ARG A 201 20.64 2.14 -23.04
C ARG A 201 21.38 0.80 -22.88
N LYS A 202 20.66 -0.32 -22.77
CA LYS A 202 21.25 -1.61 -23.11
C LYS A 202 21.43 -1.61 -24.63
N ASN A 203 22.68 -1.64 -25.09
CA ASN A 203 23.02 -2.25 -26.36
C ASN A 203 23.04 -3.77 -26.17
#